data_AF-C2KWE3-F1
#
_entry.id   AF-C2KWE3-F1
#
_cell.length_a   1.000
_cell.length_b   1.000
_cell.length_c   1.000
_cell.angle_alpha   90.00
_cell.angle_beta   90.00
_cell.angle_gamma   90.00
#
_symmetry.space_group_name_H-M   'P 1'
#
loop_
_entity.id
_entity.type
_entity.pdbx_description
1 polymer ?
#
loop_
_entity_poly.entity_id
_entity_poly.type
_entity_poly.pdbx_seq_one_letter_code
_entity_poly.pdbx_strand_id
1 'polypeptide(L)'
;MTGKKQAKKLEDKSKATQDEEVIELKSEELKSVVAEIMVQQHFSGPIPPPEILSGYEQIHPGFADRIISMAEKQSAHRQGLEKIRVESEIKDSRLGVIFAFLMGISCLIAAILISVFSKDNAGVFIGGVVGVTGIGSIVGTFIYGTRVNK
;
A
#
# COMPACT_ATOMS: atom_id res chain seq x y z
N MET A 1 4.33 -57.80 -54.08
CA MET A 1 3.42 -57.40 -52.99
C MET A 1 3.63 -55.92 -52.63
N THR A 2 3.48 -54.99 -53.58
CA THR A 2 4.11 -53.66 -53.42
C THR A 2 3.23 -52.48 -53.86
N GLY A 3 1.94 -52.70 -54.13
CA GLY A 3 0.99 -51.64 -54.53
C GLY A 3 -0.02 -51.23 -53.44
N LYS A 4 -0.48 -52.17 -52.60
CA LYS A 4 -1.53 -51.88 -51.58
C LYS A 4 -1.03 -51.18 -50.32
N LYS A 5 0.29 -51.19 -50.04
CA LYS A 5 0.88 -50.51 -48.87
C LYS A 5 1.10 -49.00 -49.08
N GLN A 6 1.16 -48.53 -50.32
CA GLN A 6 1.38 -47.09 -50.62
C GLN A 6 0.06 -46.31 -50.65
N ALA A 7 -1.02 -46.89 -51.19
CA ALA A 7 -2.34 -46.23 -51.21
C ALA A 7 -2.91 -45.97 -49.80
N LYS A 8 -2.79 -46.94 -48.89
CA LYS A 8 -3.27 -46.80 -47.50
C LYS A 8 -2.51 -45.73 -46.70
N LYS A 9 -1.25 -45.44 -47.06
CA LYS A 9 -0.40 -44.44 -46.39
C LYS A 9 -0.68 -43.01 -46.88
N LEU A 10 -1.25 -42.85 -48.07
CA LEU A 10 -1.65 -41.57 -48.64
C LEU A 10 -3.03 -41.11 -48.10
N GLU A 11 -3.98 -42.04 -47.91
CA GLU A 11 -5.28 -41.74 -47.30
C GLU A 11 -5.18 -41.39 -45.81
N ASP A 12 -4.31 -42.08 -45.07
CA ASP A 12 -4.10 -41.86 -43.62
C ASP A 12 -3.41 -40.51 -43.34
N LYS A 13 -2.52 -40.09 -44.25
CA LYS A 13 -1.83 -38.80 -44.16
C LYS A 13 -2.74 -37.63 -44.56
N SER A 14 -3.64 -37.82 -45.53
CA SER A 14 -4.64 -36.82 -45.90
C SER A 14 -5.69 -36.60 -44.81
N LYS A 15 -6.09 -37.65 -44.08
CA LYS A 15 -7.01 -37.53 -42.94
C LYS A 15 -6.34 -36.88 -41.74
N ALA A 16 -5.12 -37.29 -41.39
CA ALA A 16 -4.38 -36.67 -40.29
C ALA A 16 -4.12 -35.17 -40.51
N THR A 17 -3.78 -34.76 -41.74
CA THR A 17 -3.58 -33.34 -42.08
C THR A 17 -4.90 -32.56 -42.10
N GLN A 18 -6.00 -33.16 -42.55
CA GLN A 18 -7.33 -32.54 -42.49
C GLN A 18 -7.84 -32.42 -41.05
N ASP A 19 -7.61 -33.42 -40.21
CA ASP A 19 -8.00 -33.39 -38.80
C ASP A 19 -7.14 -32.37 -38.01
N GLU A 20 -5.84 -32.25 -38.30
CA GLU A 20 -4.98 -31.19 -37.73
C GLU A 20 -5.40 -29.78 -38.17
N GLU A 21 -5.70 -29.57 -39.46
CA GLU A 21 -6.12 -28.27 -40.01
C GLU A 21 -7.50 -27.85 -39.49
N VAL A 22 -8.43 -28.81 -39.29
CA VAL A 22 -9.75 -28.58 -38.69
C VAL A 22 -9.67 -28.31 -37.18
N ILE A 23 -8.73 -28.95 -36.46
CA ILE A 23 -8.49 -28.68 -35.03
C ILE A 23 -7.85 -27.30 -34.84
N GLU A 24 -6.92 -26.91 -35.71
CA GLU A 24 -6.23 -25.63 -35.64
C GLU A 24 -7.18 -24.44 -35.91
N LEU A 25 -8.01 -24.53 -36.97
CA LEU A 25 -9.05 -23.54 -37.28
C LEU A 25 -10.08 -23.37 -36.15
N LYS A 26 -10.53 -24.47 -35.57
CA LYS A 26 -11.51 -24.47 -34.48
C LYS A 26 -10.93 -23.92 -33.18
N SER A 27 -9.60 -24.04 -32.98
CA SER A 27 -8.89 -23.47 -31.83
C SER A 27 -8.69 -21.96 -31.92
N GLU A 28 -8.53 -21.39 -33.13
CA GLU A 28 -8.45 -19.95 -33.34
C GLU A 28 -9.80 -19.27 -33.15
N GLU A 29 -10.88 -19.84 -33.71
CA GLU A 29 -12.24 -19.31 -33.46
C GLU A 29 -12.67 -19.49 -32.00
N LEU A 30 -12.29 -20.58 -31.33
CA LEU A 30 -12.49 -20.73 -29.89
C LEU A 30 -11.70 -19.69 -29.10
N LYS A 31 -10.46 -19.36 -29.49
CA LYS A 31 -9.68 -18.31 -28.84
C LYS A 31 -10.29 -16.92 -29.04
N SER A 32 -10.84 -16.62 -30.21
CA SER A 32 -11.51 -15.33 -30.45
C SER A 32 -12.84 -15.21 -29.72
N VAL A 33 -13.64 -16.28 -29.68
CA VAL A 33 -14.91 -16.31 -28.92
C VAL A 33 -14.68 -16.32 -27.41
N VAL A 34 -13.66 -17.02 -26.92
CA VAL A 34 -13.27 -17.00 -25.49
C VAL A 34 -12.66 -15.65 -25.12
N ALA A 35 -11.90 -15.01 -26.01
CA ALA A 35 -11.40 -13.64 -25.80
C ALA A 35 -12.54 -12.60 -25.80
N GLU A 36 -13.58 -12.79 -26.61
CA GLU A 36 -14.75 -11.91 -26.66
C GLU A 36 -15.66 -12.07 -25.42
N ILE A 37 -15.75 -13.26 -24.84
CA ILE A 37 -16.51 -13.53 -23.60
C ILE A 37 -15.73 -13.10 -22.33
N MET A 38 -14.42 -12.90 -22.41
CA MET A 38 -13.56 -12.42 -21.31
C MET A 38 -13.55 -10.89 -21.13
N VAL A 39 -14.61 -10.18 -21.49
CA VAL A 39 -14.84 -8.82 -20.96
C VAL A 39 -15.26 -8.94 -19.49
N GLN A 40 -14.32 -9.32 -18.62
CA GLN A 40 -14.45 -9.06 -17.21
C GLN A 40 -14.46 -7.55 -17.03
N GLN A 41 -15.65 -6.97 -16.89
CA GLN A 41 -15.83 -5.62 -16.39
C GLN A 41 -15.33 -5.59 -14.93
N HIS A 42 -14.01 -5.53 -14.78
CA HIS A 42 -13.34 -5.38 -13.49
C HIS A 42 -13.52 -3.94 -13.03
N PHE A 43 -14.73 -3.64 -12.55
CA PHE A 43 -14.99 -2.36 -11.94
C PHE A 43 -14.51 -2.40 -10.49
N SER A 44 -13.52 -1.57 -10.18
CA SER A 44 -13.01 -1.40 -8.82
C SER A 44 -13.28 0.03 -8.39
N GLY A 45 -14.17 0.18 -7.42
CA GLY A 45 -14.58 1.47 -6.89
C GLY A 45 -15.63 1.30 -5.81
N PRO A 46 -15.83 2.32 -4.97
CA PRO A 46 -16.79 2.25 -3.86
C PRO A 46 -18.25 2.22 -4.33
N ILE A 47 -18.52 2.60 -5.58
CA ILE A 47 -19.85 2.66 -6.19
C ILE A 47 -19.84 1.76 -7.43
N PRO A 48 -20.77 0.82 -7.60
CA PRO A 48 -20.80 -0.06 -8.77
C PRO A 48 -21.02 0.71 -10.09
N PRO A 49 -20.78 0.09 -11.26
CA PRO A 49 -21.06 0.69 -12.56
C PRO A 49 -22.51 1.18 -12.69
N PRO A 50 -22.77 2.24 -13.48
CA PRO A 50 -24.12 2.75 -13.73
C PRO A 50 -25.10 1.68 -14.24
N GLU A 51 -24.64 0.78 -15.10
CA GLU A 51 -25.45 -0.33 -15.63
C GLU A 51 -25.94 -1.27 -14.53
N ILE A 52 -25.07 -1.63 -13.59
CA ILE A 52 -25.41 -2.48 -12.43
C ILE A 52 -26.34 -1.73 -11.46
N LEU A 53 -26.06 -0.45 -11.19
CA LEU A 53 -26.92 0.43 -10.38
C LEU A 53 -28.34 0.51 -10.94
N SER A 54 -28.47 0.66 -12.27
CA SER A 54 -29.76 0.69 -12.95
C SER A 54 -30.52 -0.64 -12.78
N GLY A 55 -29.82 -1.77 -12.78
CA GLY A 55 -30.40 -3.08 -12.51
C GLY A 55 -30.95 -3.21 -11.10
N TYR A 56 -30.26 -2.68 -10.09
CA TYR A 56 -30.76 -2.67 -8.71
C TYR A 56 -32.02 -1.82 -8.54
N GLU A 57 -32.09 -0.68 -9.21
CA GLU A 57 -33.27 0.19 -9.18
C GLU A 57 -34.48 -0.45 -9.86
N GLN A 58 -34.25 -1.22 -10.93
CA GLN A 58 -35.30 -1.98 -11.61
C GLN A 58 -35.86 -3.13 -10.75
N ILE A 59 -35.06 -3.71 -9.85
CA ILE A 59 -35.53 -4.75 -8.91
C ILE A 59 -36.46 -4.14 -7.86
N HIS A 60 -36.05 -3.02 -7.26
CA HIS A 60 -36.84 -2.31 -6.28
C HIS A 60 -36.43 -0.83 -6.24
N PRO A 61 -37.39 0.10 -6.31
CA PRO A 61 -37.08 1.53 -6.27
C PRO A 61 -36.40 1.90 -4.95
N GLY A 62 -35.32 2.69 -5.02
CA GLY A 62 -34.52 3.15 -3.88
C GLY A 62 -33.35 2.23 -3.50
N PHE A 63 -33.14 1.10 -4.18
CA PHE A 63 -31.97 0.25 -3.95
C PHE A 63 -30.67 0.92 -4.40
N ALA A 64 -30.70 1.66 -5.52
CA ALA A 64 -29.54 2.40 -5.99
C ALA A 64 -29.06 3.43 -4.96
N ASP A 65 -30.02 4.19 -4.40
CA ASP A 65 -29.75 5.19 -3.36
C ASP A 65 -29.19 4.55 -2.07
N ARG A 66 -29.72 3.39 -1.67
CA ARG A 66 -29.20 2.64 -0.52
C ARG A 66 -27.72 2.24 -0.70
N ILE A 67 -27.33 1.82 -1.91
CA ILE A 67 -25.96 1.42 -2.24
C ILE A 67 -25.04 2.64 -2.21
N ILE A 68 -25.45 3.75 -2.83
CA ILE A 68 -24.68 5.00 -2.83
C ILE A 68 -24.51 5.53 -1.41
N SER A 69 -25.60 5.59 -0.62
CA SER A 69 -25.56 6.00 0.78
C SER A 69 -24.64 5.14 1.63
N MET A 70 -24.59 3.83 1.36
CA MET A 70 -23.66 2.92 2.04
C MET A 70 -22.20 3.25 1.69
N ALA A 71 -21.90 3.49 0.41
CA ALA A 71 -20.57 3.90 -0.04
C ALA A 71 -20.13 5.24 0.56
N GLU A 72 -21.03 6.22 0.61
CA GLU A 72 -20.78 7.53 1.23
C GLU A 72 -20.49 7.40 2.73
N LYS A 73 -21.29 6.62 3.46
CA LYS A 73 -21.08 6.38 4.90
C LYS A 73 -19.74 5.70 5.17
N GLN A 74 -19.35 4.72 4.35
CA GLN A 74 -18.04 4.07 4.45
C GLN A 74 -16.90 5.05 4.15
N SER A 75 -17.05 5.90 3.14
CA SER A 75 -16.08 6.94 2.83
C SER A 75 -15.93 7.95 3.97
N ALA A 76 -17.05 8.43 4.52
CA ALA A 76 -17.07 9.35 5.66
C ALA A 76 -16.45 8.72 6.92
N HIS A 77 -16.75 7.44 7.19
CA HIS A 77 -16.14 6.71 8.29
C HIS A 77 -14.61 6.61 8.12
N ARG A 78 -14.14 6.24 6.92
CA ARG A 78 -12.70 6.15 6.62
C ARG A 78 -12.00 7.50 6.76
N GLN A 79 -12.58 8.57 6.21
CA GLN A 79 -12.08 9.93 6.38
C GLN A 79 -12.02 10.35 7.85
N GLY A 80 -13.03 9.95 8.65
CA GLY A 80 -13.04 10.16 10.09
C GLY A 80 -11.85 9.47 10.80
N LEU A 81 -11.58 8.22 10.46
CA LEU A 81 -10.42 7.47 11.00
C LEU A 81 -9.09 8.06 10.56
N GLU A 82 -8.97 8.47 9.29
CA GLU A 82 -7.78 9.15 8.76
C GLU A 82 -7.52 10.47 9.50
N LYS A 83 -8.57 11.27 9.73
CA LYS A 83 -8.47 12.50 10.52
C LYS A 83 -8.01 12.24 11.96
N ILE A 84 -8.61 11.26 12.64
CA ILE A 84 -8.22 10.88 14.02
C ILE A 84 -6.77 10.42 14.06
N ARG A 85 -6.33 9.65 13.06
CA ARG A 85 -4.93 9.19 12.96
C ARG A 85 -3.98 10.38 12.83
N VAL A 86 -4.24 11.27 11.89
CA VAL A 86 -3.41 12.47 11.66
C VAL A 86 -3.38 13.35 12.90
N GLU A 87 -4.53 13.59 13.53
CA GLU A 87 -4.59 14.40 14.75
C GLU A 87 -3.83 13.77 15.92
N SER A 88 -3.92 12.45 16.08
CA SER A 88 -3.16 11.71 17.11
C SER A 88 -1.66 11.79 16.85
N GLU A 89 -1.23 11.58 15.60
CA GLU A 89 0.18 11.68 15.20
C GLU A 89 0.75 13.08 15.44
N ILE A 90 -0.02 14.13 15.13
CA ILE A 90 0.38 15.52 15.43
C ILE A 90 0.51 15.74 16.94
N LYS A 91 -0.43 15.25 17.74
CA LYS A 91 -0.38 15.39 19.21
C LYS A 91 0.83 14.66 19.78
N ASP A 92 1.06 13.41 19.38
CA ASP A 92 2.17 12.59 19.84
C ASP A 92 3.52 13.21 19.45
N SER A 93 3.64 13.72 18.22
CA SER A 93 4.82 14.45 17.75
C SER A 93 5.08 15.71 18.59
N ARG A 94 4.03 16.52 18.84
CA ARG A 94 4.16 17.74 19.65
C ARG A 94 4.54 17.44 21.10
N LEU A 95 3.93 16.44 21.72
CA LEU A 95 4.28 16.01 23.08
C LEU A 95 5.73 15.50 23.12
N GLY A 96 6.14 14.69 22.15
CA GLY A 96 7.51 14.20 22.04
C GLY A 96 8.54 15.33 21.96
N VAL A 97 8.28 16.36 21.14
CA VAL A 97 9.16 17.55 21.04
C VAL A 97 9.23 18.31 22.36
N ILE A 98 8.10 18.49 23.06
CA ILE A 98 8.07 19.17 24.37
C ILE A 98 8.87 18.39 25.41
N PHE A 99 8.70 17.07 25.52
CA PHE A 99 9.46 16.25 26.46
C PHE A 99 10.96 16.24 26.13
N ALA A 100 11.33 16.18 24.84
CA ALA A 100 12.72 16.28 24.41
C ALA A 100 13.34 17.63 24.79
N PHE A 101 12.59 18.73 24.64
CA PHE A 101 13.03 20.06 25.04
C PHE A 101 13.22 20.18 26.56
N LEU A 102 12.27 19.68 27.35
CA LEU A 102 12.39 19.66 28.82
C LEU A 102 13.58 18.81 29.29
N MET A 103 13.79 17.64 28.68
CA MET A 103 14.95 16.80 28.96
C MET A 103 16.26 17.53 28.60
N GLY A 104 16.32 18.19 27.44
CA GLY A 104 17.48 19.00 27.03
C GLY A 104 17.82 20.11 28.02
N ILE A 105 16.81 20.89 28.45
CA ILE A 105 16.99 21.92 29.49
C ILE A 105 17.46 21.30 30.80
N SER A 106 16.85 20.21 31.25
CA SER A 106 17.22 19.56 32.51
C SER A 106 18.67 19.09 32.50
N CYS A 107 19.15 18.55 31.37
CA CYS A 107 20.54 18.12 31.20
C CYS A 107 21.50 19.32 31.22
N LEU A 108 21.12 20.43 30.60
CA LEU A 108 21.92 21.66 30.58
C LEU A 108 22.01 22.27 31.99
N ILE A 109 20.90 22.34 32.73
CA ILE A 109 20.89 22.78 34.12
C ILE A 109 21.76 21.87 35.00
N ALA A 110 21.63 20.55 34.85
CA ALA A 110 22.45 19.59 35.60
C ALA A 110 23.94 19.77 35.31
N ALA A 111 24.33 19.98 34.04
CA ALA A 111 25.72 20.24 33.66
C ALA A 111 26.27 21.54 34.29
N ILE A 112 25.47 22.61 34.30
CA ILE A 112 25.84 23.88 34.95
C ILE A 112 25.97 23.69 36.46
N LEU A 113 25.00 23.03 37.11
CA LEU A 113 25.03 22.79 38.56
C LEU A 113 26.28 22.00 38.96
N ILE A 114 26.62 20.93 38.25
CA ILE A 114 27.84 20.15 38.51
C ILE A 114 29.09 21.03 38.37
N SER A 115 29.13 21.88 37.34
CA SER A 115 30.27 22.76 37.07
C SER A 115 30.44 23.84 38.15
N VAL A 116 29.35 24.40 38.67
CA VAL A 116 29.38 25.47 39.69
C VAL A 116 29.60 24.93 41.10
N PHE A 117 29.03 23.76 41.44
CA PHE A 117 29.13 23.19 42.78
C PHE A 117 30.49 22.51 43.04
N SER A 118 31.20 22.14 41.97
CA SER A 118 32.52 21.54 42.08
C SER A 118 33.60 22.62 42.06
N LYS A 119 34.33 22.78 43.16
CA LYS A 119 35.47 23.71 43.23
C LYS A 119 36.72 23.21 42.49
N ASP A 120 36.73 21.94 42.11
CA ASP A 120 37.86 21.31 41.43
C ASP A 120 37.68 21.32 39.91
N ASN A 121 38.79 21.43 39.19
CA ASN A 121 38.83 21.36 37.71
C ASN A 121 38.18 20.08 37.15
N ALA A 122 38.12 19.01 37.95
CA ALA A 122 37.46 17.76 37.61
C ALA A 122 35.94 17.92 37.37
N GLY A 123 35.26 18.77 38.15
CA GLY A 123 33.82 18.97 38.00
C GLY A 123 33.44 19.75 36.75
N VAL A 124 34.30 20.71 36.34
CA VAL A 124 34.14 21.41 35.06
C VAL A 124 34.30 20.44 33.89
N PHE A 125 35.28 19.52 33.96
CA PHE A 125 35.48 18.51 32.92
C PHE A 125 34.30 17.54 32.81
N ILE A 126 33.81 17.03 33.95
CA ILE A 126 32.65 16.12 34.00
C ILE A 126 31.39 16.83 33.51
N GLY A 127 31.14 18.08 33.94
CA GLY A 127 30.01 18.88 33.47
C GLY A 127 30.05 19.12 31.95
N GLY A 128 31.25 19.39 31.41
CA GLY A 128 31.47 19.52 29.97
C GLY A 128 31.16 18.24 29.19
N VAL A 129 31.64 17.09 29.65
CA VAL A 129 31.35 15.78 29.04
C VAL A 129 29.85 15.51 29.07
N VAL A 130 29.19 15.68 30.22
CA VAL A 130 27.74 15.42 30.34
C VAL A 130 26.93 16.35 29.43
N GLY A 131 27.29 17.64 29.35
CA GLY A 131 26.61 18.60 28.48
C GLY A 131 26.76 18.26 26.99
N VAL A 132 27.98 17.97 26.53
CA VAL A 132 28.25 17.62 25.13
C VAL A 132 27.58 16.29 24.76
N THR A 133 27.68 15.28 25.62
CA THR A 133 27.10 13.96 25.33
C THR A 133 25.57 13.99 25.38
N GLY A 134 25.00 14.69 26.37
CA GLY A 134 23.55 14.85 26.51
C GLY A 134 22.94 15.60 25.33
N ILE A 135 23.42 16.83 25.05
CA ILE A 135 22.91 17.63 23.93
C ILE A 135 23.25 16.97 22.59
N GLY A 136 24.47 16.43 22.44
CA GLY A 136 24.91 15.73 21.24
C GLY A 136 24.03 14.51 20.91
N SER A 137 23.57 13.76 21.90
CA SER A 137 22.65 12.64 21.70
C SER A 137 21.28 13.08 21.18
N ILE A 138 20.74 14.19 21.70
CA ILE A 138 19.45 14.75 21.27
C ILE A 138 19.56 15.25 19.83
N VAL A 139 20.59 16.06 19.54
CA VAL A 139 20.84 16.57 18.18
C VAL A 139 21.07 15.41 17.21
N GLY A 140 21.84 14.40 17.60
CA GLY A 140 22.08 13.20 16.80
C GLY A 140 20.79 12.44 16.49
N THR A 141 19.90 12.27 17.48
CA THR A 141 18.60 11.63 17.30
C THR A 141 17.71 12.42 16.34
N PHE A 142 17.69 13.76 16.43
CA PHE A 142 16.96 14.62 15.49
C PHE A 142 17.51 14.56 14.06
N ILE A 143 18.83 14.57 13.89
CA ILE A 143 19.47 14.45 12.56
C ILE A 143 19.21 13.06 11.95
N TYR A 144 19.29 11.99 12.75
CA TYR A 144 19.00 10.66 12.27
C TYR A 144 17.52 10.49 11.92
N GLY A 145 16.61 10.96 12.78
CA GLY A 145 15.17 10.93 12.55
C GLY A 145 14.74 11.70 11.29
N THR A 146 15.38 12.83 10.99
CA THR A 146 15.10 13.60 9.75
C THR A 146 15.63 12.93 8.48
N ARG A 147 16.66 12.07 8.57
CA ARG A 147 17.18 11.31 7.41
C ARG A 147 16.41 10.03 7.11
N VAL A 148 15.88 9.37 8.13
CA VAL A 148 15.11 8.12 7.98
C VAL A 148 13.72 8.37 7.39
N ASN A 149 13.19 9.59 7.54
CA ASN A 149 11.86 9.97 7.06
C ASN A 149 11.85 10.53 5.61
N LYS A 150 12.90 10.22 4.83
CA LYS A 150 12.96 10.42 3.36
C LYS A 150 12.91 9.07 2.68
#